data_AF-A0A952R270-F1
#
_entry.id   AF-A0A952R270-F1
#
_cell.length_a   1.000
_cell.length_b   1.000
_cell.length_c   1.000
_cell.angle_alpha   90.00
_cell.angle_beta   90.00
_cell.angle_gamma   90.00
#
_symmetry.space_group_name_H-M   'P 1'
#
loop_
_entity.id
_entity.type
_entity.pdbx_description
1 polymer ?
#
loop_
_entity_poly.entity_id
_entity_poly.type
_entity_poly.pdbx_seq_one_letter_code
_entity_poly.pdbx_strand_id
1 'polypeptide(L)'
;ARVPASRTVFNNTCVDILKIAAEMLDGELAYRKGEYDAAFAALRRATQLDDNLPYDEPWAWMQPVRHALGALLLEQGRVEEALEAYRDDLGLSSRLPRALQHPGNVWALQGLVECYQRLGRHDEAAALRLPLSIAKARADVPIEVSCFCRLSRHSEGASGDCCH
;
A
#
# COMPACT_ATOMS: atom_id res chain seq x y z
N ALA A 1 -20.61 -10.98 -19.38
CA ALA A 1 -21.66 -11.51 -18.48
C ALA A 1 -21.51 -10.84 -17.12
N ARG A 2 -22.61 -10.55 -16.40
CA ARG A 2 -22.54 -10.02 -15.02
C ARG A 2 -22.26 -11.16 -14.03
N VAL A 3 -21.45 -10.90 -13.01
CA VAL A 3 -21.20 -11.88 -11.94
C VAL A 3 -22.50 -12.05 -11.12
N PRO A 4 -22.97 -13.29 -10.87
CA PRO A 4 -24.14 -13.51 -10.03
C PRO A 4 -23.93 -13.00 -8.60
N ALA A 5 -24.95 -12.41 -7.99
CA ALA A 5 -24.87 -11.87 -6.63
C ALA A 5 -24.54 -12.93 -5.56
N SER A 6 -24.92 -14.19 -5.80
CA SER A 6 -24.65 -15.32 -4.91
C SER A 6 -23.28 -15.97 -5.13
N ARG A 7 -22.49 -15.50 -6.10
CA ARG A 7 -21.17 -16.09 -6.37
C ARG A 7 -20.20 -15.68 -5.26
N THR A 8 -19.62 -16.66 -4.58
CA THR A 8 -18.65 -16.44 -3.49
C THR A 8 -17.27 -16.98 -3.82
N VAL A 9 -16.27 -16.40 -3.15
CA VAL A 9 -14.94 -16.96 -2.93
C VAL A 9 -14.85 -17.12 -1.40
N PHE A 10 -14.90 -18.36 -0.93
CA PHE A 10 -15.02 -18.69 0.49
C PHE A 10 -16.18 -17.92 1.17
N ASN A 11 -15.92 -17.13 2.22
CA ASN A 11 -16.93 -16.40 2.96
C ASN A 11 -17.35 -15.08 2.30
N ASN A 12 -16.60 -14.62 1.30
CA ASN A 12 -16.80 -13.34 0.64
C ASN A 12 -17.56 -13.47 -0.68
N THR A 13 -18.44 -12.51 -1.00
CA THR A 13 -19.07 -12.46 -2.32
C THR A 13 -18.09 -11.90 -3.34
N CYS A 14 -18.08 -12.44 -4.56
CA CYS A 14 -17.29 -11.87 -5.64
C CYS A 14 -17.69 -10.41 -5.95
N VAL A 15 -18.95 -10.06 -5.71
CA VAL A 15 -19.43 -8.69 -5.89
C VAL A 15 -18.74 -7.73 -4.92
N ASP A 16 -18.57 -8.11 -3.65
CA ASP A 16 -17.90 -7.26 -2.65
C ASP A 16 -16.41 -7.15 -2.91
N ILE A 17 -15.75 -8.25 -3.28
CA ILE A 17 -14.33 -8.24 -3.70
C ILE A 17 -14.14 -7.32 -4.91
N LEU A 18 -15.04 -7.36 -5.91
CA LEU A 18 -14.96 -6.51 -7.09
C LEU A 18 -15.20 -5.02 -6.81
N LYS A 19 -15.91 -4.67 -5.72
CA LYS A 19 -16.04 -3.24 -5.31
C LYS A 19 -14.70 -2.67 -4.87
N ILE A 20 -13.86 -3.46 -4.18
CA ILE A 20 -12.50 -3.06 -3.80
C ILE A 20 -11.68 -2.79 -5.08
N ALA A 21 -11.71 -3.74 -6.02
CA ALA A 21 -11.00 -3.61 -7.29
C ALA A 21 -11.44 -2.37 -8.09
N ALA A 22 -12.74 -2.08 -8.12
CA ALA A 22 -13.28 -0.91 -8.81
C ALA A 22 -12.78 0.40 -8.18
N GLU A 23 -12.86 0.55 -6.86
CA GLU A 23 -12.39 1.76 -6.17
C GLU A 23 -10.86 1.91 -6.26
N MET A 24 -10.09 0.81 -6.26
CA MET A 24 -8.65 0.87 -6.52
C MET A 24 -8.35 1.38 -7.93
N LEU A 25 -9.01 0.81 -8.94
CA LEU A 25 -8.83 1.22 -10.33
C LEU A 25 -9.22 2.69 -10.53
N ASP A 26 -10.36 3.11 -10.00
CA ASP A 26 -10.82 4.49 -10.08
C ASP A 26 -9.83 5.44 -9.39
N GLY A 27 -9.30 5.04 -8.23
CA GLY A 27 -8.29 5.79 -7.51
C GLY A 27 -7.00 5.98 -8.30
N GLU A 28 -6.46 4.91 -8.87
CA GLU A 28 -5.24 4.96 -9.70
C GLU A 28 -5.46 5.76 -10.99
N LEU A 29 -6.59 5.60 -11.66
CA LEU A 29 -6.93 6.36 -12.87
C LEU A 29 -7.10 7.86 -12.57
N ALA A 30 -7.85 8.21 -11.53
CA ALA A 30 -8.02 9.61 -11.10
C ALA A 30 -6.66 10.23 -10.75
N TYR A 31 -5.79 9.48 -10.06
CA TYR A 31 -4.45 9.94 -9.75
C TYR A 31 -3.65 10.28 -11.01
N ARG A 32 -3.73 9.41 -12.03
CA ARG A 32 -3.03 9.61 -13.31
C ARG A 32 -3.61 10.77 -14.14
N LYS A 33 -4.86 11.16 -13.89
CA LYS A 33 -5.49 12.37 -14.45
C LYS A 33 -5.13 13.65 -13.69
N GLY A 34 -4.43 13.56 -12.56
CA GLY A 34 -4.15 14.69 -11.67
C GLY A 34 -5.31 15.05 -10.72
N GLU A 35 -6.34 14.19 -10.65
CA GLU A 35 -7.51 14.38 -9.78
C GLU A 35 -7.21 13.81 -8.39
N TYR A 36 -6.22 14.39 -7.69
CA TYR A 36 -5.65 13.78 -6.48
C TYR A 36 -6.63 13.59 -5.33
N ASP A 37 -7.54 14.54 -5.10
CA ASP A 37 -8.54 14.41 -4.04
C ASP A 37 -9.50 13.24 -4.29
N ALA A 38 -9.96 13.10 -5.55
CA ALA A 38 -10.80 11.99 -5.97
C ALA A 38 -10.04 10.65 -5.87
N ALA A 39 -8.76 10.65 -6.27
CA ALA A 39 -7.90 9.49 -6.18
C ALA A 39 -7.76 8.97 -4.74
N PHE A 40 -7.38 9.85 -3.82
CA PHE A 40 -7.21 9.47 -2.42
C PHE A 40 -8.54 9.16 -1.74
N ALA A 41 -9.65 9.76 -2.17
CA ALA A 41 -10.98 9.37 -1.67
C ALA A 41 -11.33 7.93 -2.09
N ALA A 42 -11.09 7.56 -3.35
CA ALA A 42 -11.35 6.21 -3.85
C ALA A 42 -10.44 5.16 -3.21
N LEU A 43 -9.14 5.43 -3.09
CA LEU A 43 -8.18 4.50 -2.45
C LEU A 43 -8.49 4.27 -0.96
N ARG A 44 -8.95 5.31 -0.24
CA ARG A 44 -9.41 5.15 1.14
C ARG A 44 -10.71 4.35 1.22
N ARG A 45 -11.66 4.55 0.28
CA ARG A 45 -12.86 3.71 0.19
C ARG A 45 -12.52 2.25 -0.10
N ALA A 46 -11.60 1.99 -1.04
CA ALA A 46 -11.10 0.65 -1.30
C ALA A 46 -10.50 0.01 -0.03
N THR A 47 -9.70 0.76 0.73
CA THR A 47 -9.14 0.28 2.01
C THR A 47 -10.24 -0.05 3.02
N GLN A 48 -11.28 0.79 3.14
CA GLN A 48 -12.41 0.53 4.02
C GLN A 48 -13.23 -0.69 3.58
N LEU A 49 -13.39 -0.91 2.28
CA LEU A 49 -14.09 -2.09 1.77
C LEU A 49 -13.30 -3.37 2.06
N ASP A 50 -11.98 -3.34 1.88
CA ASP A 50 -11.05 -4.42 2.20
C ASP A 50 -11.08 -4.76 3.70
N ASP A 51 -10.95 -3.75 4.55
CA ASP A 51 -10.98 -3.90 6.01
C ASP A 51 -12.32 -4.46 6.56
N ASN A 52 -13.41 -4.35 5.79
CA ASN A 52 -14.75 -4.80 6.19
C ASN A 52 -15.16 -6.14 5.55
N LEU A 53 -14.29 -6.78 4.76
CA LEU A 53 -14.57 -8.12 4.27
C LEU A 53 -14.66 -9.12 5.45
N PRO A 54 -15.63 -10.06 5.41
CA PRO A 54 -15.58 -11.27 6.23
C PRO A 54 -14.20 -11.93 6.21
N TYR A 55 -13.75 -12.40 7.37
CA TYR A 55 -12.48 -13.10 7.50
C TYR A 55 -12.42 -14.35 6.61
N ASP A 56 -11.30 -14.52 5.90
CA ASP A 56 -10.97 -15.70 5.09
C ASP A 56 -9.47 -16.01 5.16
N GLU A 57 -9.12 -17.29 5.00
CA GLU A 57 -7.74 -17.79 4.88
C GLU A 57 -7.64 -18.72 3.65
N PRO A 58 -6.98 -18.30 2.55
CA PRO A 58 -6.26 -17.03 2.37
C PRO A 58 -7.20 -15.82 2.22
N TRP A 59 -6.68 -14.61 2.40
CA TRP A 59 -7.43 -13.36 2.21
C TRP A 59 -8.14 -13.32 0.86
N ALA A 60 -9.41 -12.89 0.88
CA ALA A 60 -10.23 -12.79 -0.32
C ALA A 60 -9.68 -11.75 -1.32
N TRP A 61 -9.05 -10.68 -0.81
CA TRP A 61 -8.29 -9.72 -1.59
C TRP A 61 -6.80 -9.87 -1.29
N MET A 62 -6.03 -10.40 -2.24
CA MET A 62 -4.63 -10.79 -2.01
C MET A 62 -3.63 -9.62 -2.05
N GLN A 63 -4.04 -8.45 -2.52
CA GLN A 63 -3.17 -7.28 -2.72
C GLN A 63 -3.63 -6.12 -1.82
N PRO A 64 -3.09 -5.98 -0.60
CA PRO A 64 -3.58 -5.00 0.36
C PRO A 64 -3.60 -3.59 -0.22
N VAL A 65 -4.77 -2.94 -0.23
CA VAL A 65 -4.97 -1.62 -0.87
C VAL A 65 -3.97 -0.57 -0.37
N ARG A 66 -3.59 -0.68 0.92
CA ARG A 66 -2.71 0.22 1.65
C ARG A 66 -1.34 0.40 1.00
N HIS A 67 -0.84 -0.58 0.24
CA HIS A 67 0.45 -0.43 -0.44
C HIS A 67 0.41 0.61 -1.58
N ALA A 68 -0.70 0.69 -2.33
CA ALA A 68 -0.89 1.61 -3.44
C ALA A 68 -1.23 3.00 -2.90
N LEU A 69 -2.12 3.06 -1.90
CA LEU A 69 -2.42 4.29 -1.18
C LEU A 69 -1.14 4.92 -0.60
N GLY A 70 -0.35 4.14 0.16
CA GLY A 70 0.89 4.63 0.75
C GLY A 70 1.92 5.08 -0.30
N ALA A 71 2.04 4.37 -1.42
CA ALA A 71 2.99 4.72 -2.48
C ALA A 71 2.63 6.05 -3.14
N LEU A 72 1.35 6.25 -3.46
CA LEU A 72 0.87 7.49 -4.08
C LEU A 72 0.88 8.67 -3.10
N LEU A 73 0.65 8.43 -1.81
CA LEU A 73 0.85 9.43 -0.76
C LEU A 73 2.32 9.88 -0.69
N LEU A 74 3.27 8.94 -0.73
CA LEU A 74 4.70 9.26 -0.77
C LEU A 74 5.12 10.05 -2.02
N GLU A 75 4.53 9.73 -3.17
CA GLU A 75 4.76 10.48 -4.42
C GLU A 75 4.29 11.93 -4.31
N GLN A 76 3.21 12.19 -3.58
CA GLN A 76 2.70 13.54 -3.29
C GLN A 76 3.34 14.19 -2.05
N GLY A 77 4.37 13.58 -1.45
CA GLY A 77 5.03 14.11 -0.26
C GLY A 77 4.21 14.06 1.02
N ARG A 78 3.10 13.31 1.05
CA ARG A 78 2.22 13.13 2.23
C ARG A 78 2.77 12.01 3.12
N VAL A 79 3.98 12.22 3.64
CA VAL A 79 4.81 11.18 4.26
C VAL A 79 4.18 10.61 5.54
N GLU A 80 3.62 11.46 6.39
CA GLU A 80 3.01 11.06 7.66
C GLU A 80 1.79 10.15 7.44
N GLU A 81 0.95 10.47 6.47
CA GLU A 81 -0.22 9.65 6.16
C GLU A 81 0.18 8.32 5.52
N ALA A 82 1.21 8.31 4.67
CA ALA A 82 1.77 7.08 4.13
C ALA A 82 2.36 6.18 5.23
N LEU A 83 3.08 6.77 6.19
CA LEU A 83 3.63 6.07 7.35
C LEU A 83 2.53 5.36 8.14
N GLU A 84 1.42 6.05 8.38
CA GLU A 84 0.25 5.47 9.06
C GLU A 84 -0.37 4.31 8.28
N ALA A 85 -0.49 4.42 6.95
CA ALA A 85 -0.99 3.36 6.10
C ALA A 85 -0.11 2.09 6.16
N TYR A 86 1.22 2.24 6.11
CA TYR A 86 2.13 1.10 6.22
C TYR A 86 2.21 0.51 7.62
N ARG A 87 2.12 1.34 8.68
CA ARG A 87 2.07 0.85 10.06
C ARG A 87 0.82 0.02 10.32
N ASP A 88 -0.32 0.40 9.76
CA ASP A 88 -1.54 -0.39 9.80
C ASP A 88 -1.34 -1.73 9.11
N ASP A 89 -0.87 -1.70 7.86
CA ASP A 89 -0.67 -2.90 7.06
C ASP A 89 0.27 -3.89 7.76
N LEU A 90 1.36 -3.41 8.35
CA LEU A 90 2.35 -4.27 9.02
C LEU A 90 1.95 -4.68 10.45
N GLY A 91 0.79 -4.24 10.96
CA GLY A 91 0.38 -4.51 12.33
C GLY A 91 1.23 -3.81 13.40
N LEU A 92 1.85 -2.68 13.04
CA LEU A 92 2.63 -1.81 13.94
C LEU A 92 1.76 -0.71 14.57
N SER A 93 0.49 -0.63 14.18
CA SER A 93 -0.55 0.15 14.86
C SER A 93 -1.54 -0.77 15.58
N SER A 94 -2.36 -0.20 16.45
CA SER A 94 -3.47 -0.89 17.10
C SER A 94 -4.82 -0.72 16.36
N ARG A 95 -4.81 -0.21 15.10
CA ARG A 95 -6.04 0.12 14.37
C ARG A 95 -6.72 -1.09 13.73
N LEU A 96 -5.93 -2.03 13.22
CA LEU A 96 -6.47 -3.20 12.52
C LEU A 96 -6.46 -4.44 13.42
N PRO A 97 -7.51 -5.28 13.38
CA PRO A 97 -7.49 -6.64 13.91
C PRO A 97 -6.32 -7.44 13.30
N ARG A 98 -5.77 -8.38 14.07
CA ARG A 98 -4.63 -9.21 13.63
C ARG A 98 -4.85 -9.90 12.27
N ALA A 99 -6.10 -10.29 12.00
CA ALA A 99 -6.49 -10.94 10.75
C ALA A 99 -6.30 -10.08 9.49
N LEU A 100 -6.26 -8.75 9.63
CA LEU A 100 -6.12 -7.78 8.55
C LEU A 100 -4.71 -7.16 8.50
N GLN A 101 -3.77 -7.73 9.25
CA GLN A 101 -2.38 -7.31 9.27
C GLN A 101 -1.57 -8.26 8.37
N HIS A 102 -0.63 -7.69 7.63
CA HIS A 102 0.29 -8.37 6.71
C HIS A 102 1.74 -8.28 7.20
N PRO A 103 2.11 -8.95 8.31
CA PRO A 103 3.49 -8.96 8.79
C PRO A 103 4.45 -9.44 7.70
N GLY A 104 5.53 -8.68 7.48
CA GLY A 104 6.54 -9.03 6.49
C GLY A 104 6.17 -8.70 5.05
N ASN A 105 5.08 -7.97 4.80
CA ASN A 105 4.79 -7.43 3.48
C ASN A 105 5.96 -6.55 2.99
N VAL A 106 6.69 -7.04 1.99
CA VAL A 106 7.91 -6.39 1.47
C VAL A 106 7.64 -4.97 0.94
N TRP A 107 6.46 -4.77 0.35
CA TRP A 107 6.04 -3.50 -0.24
C TRP A 107 5.79 -2.45 0.84
N ALA A 108 5.07 -2.83 1.90
CA ALA A 108 4.82 -1.94 3.03
C ALA A 108 6.09 -1.69 3.86
N LEU A 109 6.97 -2.69 4.03
CA LEU A 109 8.28 -2.50 4.68
C LEU A 109 9.15 -1.49 3.91
N GLN A 110 9.23 -1.61 2.58
CA GLN A 110 9.98 -0.66 1.74
C GLN A 110 9.45 0.76 1.91
N GLY A 111 8.13 0.93 1.87
CA GLY A 111 7.48 2.23 2.05
C GLY A 111 7.67 2.81 3.45
N LEU A 112 7.58 1.99 4.49
CA LEU A 112 7.75 2.43 5.87
C LEU A 112 9.18 2.89 6.16
N VAL A 113 10.18 2.18 5.65
CA VAL A 113 11.59 2.60 5.75
C VAL A 113 11.80 3.94 5.05
N GLU A 114 11.26 4.11 3.84
CA GLU A 114 11.34 5.38 3.11
C GLU A 114 10.65 6.52 3.88
N CYS A 115 9.48 6.27 4.50
CA CYS A 115 8.82 7.25 5.37
C CYS A 115 9.71 7.68 6.54
N TYR A 116 10.31 6.73 7.25
CA TYR A 116 11.20 7.05 8.38
C TYR A 116 12.43 7.84 7.92
N GLN A 117 13.04 7.48 6.79
CA GLN A 117 14.17 8.23 6.21
C GLN A 117 13.79 9.68 5.90
N ARG A 118 12.65 9.91 5.23
CA ARG A 118 12.17 11.26 4.89
C ARG A 118 11.82 12.11 6.12
N LEU A 119 11.39 11.48 7.20
CA LEU A 119 11.08 12.14 8.47
C LEU A 119 12.31 12.32 9.39
N GLY A 120 13.51 11.92 8.97
CA GLY A 120 14.73 11.98 9.79
C GLY A 120 14.77 10.98 10.94
N ARG A 121 13.89 9.97 10.93
CA ARG A 121 13.73 8.93 11.96
C ARG A 121 14.63 7.73 11.67
N HIS A 122 15.94 8.00 11.62
CA HIS A 122 16.94 7.04 11.13
C HIS A 122 17.07 5.79 12.00
N ASP A 123 16.84 5.90 13.31
CA ASP A 123 16.91 4.75 14.22
C ASP A 123 15.77 3.76 13.95
N GLU A 124 14.54 4.25 13.73
CA GLU A 124 13.41 3.39 13.35
C GLU A 124 13.59 2.78 11.95
N ALA A 125 14.16 3.53 11.00
CA ALA A 125 14.54 2.99 9.70
C ALA A 125 15.58 1.87 9.83
N ALA A 126 16.61 2.08 10.67
CA ALA A 126 17.67 1.10 10.91
C ALA A 126 17.13 -0.18 11.56
N ALA A 127 16.16 -0.07 12.48
CA ALA A 127 15.52 -1.21 13.13
C ALA A 127 14.78 -2.13 12.12
N LEU A 128 14.25 -1.56 11.03
CA LEU A 128 13.55 -2.31 9.98
C LEU A 128 14.45 -2.82 8.86
N ARG A 129 15.76 -2.49 8.87
CA ARG A 129 16.69 -2.89 7.81
C ARG A 129 16.78 -4.40 7.66
N LEU A 130 16.92 -5.15 8.76
CA LEU A 130 17.02 -6.61 8.71
C LEU A 130 15.73 -7.27 8.21
N PRO A 131 14.53 -6.97 8.77
CA PRO A 131 13.26 -7.46 8.22
C PRO A 131 13.09 -7.17 6.72
N LEU A 132 13.41 -5.95 6.28
CA LEU A 132 13.33 -5.56 4.88
C LEU A 132 14.31 -6.36 4.01
N SER A 133 15.56 -6.55 4.44
CA SER A 133 16.53 -7.36 3.70
C SER A 133 16.07 -8.81 3.53
N ILE A 134 15.50 -9.42 4.58
CA ILE A 134 14.96 -10.78 4.51
C ILE A 134 13.78 -10.85 3.54
N ALA A 135 12.86 -9.87 3.59
CA ALA A 135 11.70 -9.82 2.72
C ALA A 135 12.11 -9.61 1.25
N LYS A 136 13.07 -8.72 0.97
CA LYS A 136 13.61 -8.49 -0.37
C LYS A 136 14.36 -9.69 -0.95
N ALA A 137 15.07 -10.46 -0.12
CA ALA A 137 15.80 -11.64 -0.58
C ALA A 137 14.89 -12.74 -1.15
N ARG A 138 13.58 -12.68 -0.85
CA ARG A 138 12.56 -13.59 -1.39
C ARG A 138 11.83 -13.04 -2.62
N ALA A 139 12.09 -11.79 -3.01
CA ALA A 139 11.44 -11.18 -4.15
C ALA A 139 12.15 -11.58 -5.45
N ASP A 140 11.37 -11.95 -6.47
CA ASP A 140 11.90 -12.28 -7.80
C ASP A 140 12.39 -11.03 -8.55
N VAL A 141 11.94 -9.85 -8.14
CA VAL A 141 12.27 -8.55 -8.76
C VAL A 141 12.80 -7.57 -7.71
N PRO A 142 13.67 -6.63 -8.10
CA PRO A 142 14.11 -5.57 -7.21
C PRO A 142 12.94 -4.73 -6.70
N ILE A 143 12.80 -4.66 -5.37
CA ILE A 143 11.79 -3.84 -4.70
C ILE A 143 12.45 -2.54 -4.23
N GLU A 144 12.22 -1.46 -4.97
CA GLU A 144 12.84 -0.14 -4.72
C GLU A 144 11.80 0.92 -4.33
N VAL A 145 10.54 0.69 -4.69
CA VAL A 145 9.38 1.48 -4.27
C VAL A 145 8.32 0.54 -3.70
N SER A 146 7.45 1.08 -2.85
CA SER A 146 6.38 0.32 -2.21
C SER A 146 5.24 -0.09 -3.13
N CYS A 147 5.13 0.49 -4.33
CA CYS A 147 4.21 0.05 -5.37
C CYS A 147 4.64 0.60 -6.73
N PHE A 148 4.46 -0.17 -7.80
CA PHE A 148 4.72 0.29 -9.17
C PHE A 148 3.70 1.30 -9.68
N CYS A 149 2.60 1.50 -8.95
CA CYS A 149 1.69 2.61 -9.21
C CYS A 149 2.37 3.97 -9.00
N ARG A 150 3.53 4.04 -8.33
CA ARG A 150 4.36 5.24 -8.19
C ARG A 150 5.46 5.26 -9.25
N LEU A 151 5.63 6.38 -9.94
CA LEU A 151 6.65 6.55 -10.99
C LEU A 151 7.92 7.23 -10.46
N SER A 152 7.78 8.10 -9.46
CA SER A 152 8.89 8.80 -8.85
C SER A 152 9.72 7.87 -7.96
N ARG A 153 10.92 7.49 -8.38
CA ARG A 153 11.87 6.83 -7.48
C ARG A 153 12.66 7.90 -6.75
N HIS A 154 12.65 7.88 -5.42
CA HIS A 154 13.59 8.73 -4.68
C HIS A 154 14.94 8.02 -4.67
N SER A 155 15.92 8.55 -5.39
CA SER A 155 17.30 8.10 -5.29
C SER A 155 17.94 8.72 -4.05
N GLU A 156 18.23 7.93 -3.01
CA GLU A 156 19.23 8.34 -2.02
C GLU A 156 20.58 8.45 -2.74
N GLY A 157 20.96 9.66 -3.17
CA GLY A 157 22.27 9.92 -3.79
C GLY A 157 22.30 10.74 -5.08
N ALA A 158 21.33 11.62 -5.35
CA ALA A 158 21.47 12.65 -6.39
C ALA A 158 21.65 14.05 -5.77
N SER A 159 22.78 14.26 -5.10
CA SER A 159 23.38 15.59 -5.06
C SER A 159 24.02 15.82 -6.43
N GLY A 160 23.31 16.49 -7.32
CA GLY A 160 23.81 16.77 -8.66
C GLY A 160 22.78 17.52 -9.47
N ASP A 161 22.94 18.85 -9.49
CA ASP A 161 22.62 19.78 -10.57
C ASP A 161 21.59 19.34 -11.63
N CYS A 162 20.58 20.18 -11.84
CA CYS A 162 20.48 20.93 -13.10
C CYS A 162 19.24 21.84 -13.06
N CYS A 163 19.49 23.15 -12.94
CA CYS A 163 18.67 24.16 -13.58
C CYS A 163 18.79 23.99 -15.10
N HIS A 164 17.67 23.96 -15.83
CA HIS A 164 17.52 24.54 -17.17
C HIS A 164 16.05 24.79 -17.46
#